data_AF-A0A946SH05-F1
#
_entry.id   AF-A0A946SH05-F1
#
_cell.length_a   1.000
_cell.length_b   1.000
_cell.length_c   1.000
_cell.angle_alpha   90.00
_cell.angle_beta   90.00
_cell.angle_gamma   90.00
#
_symmetry.space_group_name_H-M   'P 1'
#
loop_
_entity.id
_entity.type
_entity.pdbx_description
1 polymer ?
#
loop_
_entity_poly.entity_id
_entity_poly.type
_entity_poly.pdbx_seq_one_letter_code
_entity_poly.pdbx_strand_id
1 'polypeptide(L)'
;MLVRLHATVWLAAGIYLLATGAQASDASDGFGVGARPAGMAGITSTVADRGSALFGNPALLPDVDDAGFLLDAGQGAVAASLPLGRVGAIAAGALDLDHDDRFLIDQPWNPVGTFRTGANRASVAYGVRPYARMSLGATLDGWRSAEGDWSPGNTIGVSLTPTGPFEMGGQAHFRRDAEWLWSVGAAWRPAAQFQLRAELMPEAYAFGVESEWRRLSVRAGLRSSTDALAPGSTGAYGVTLNVTQSSAVHYAYQFDTEHFSGGRHSLSFDVPRWAAAGATNVVRRARSTAARPAGPAPTEPRAQAASRPAVVIVPPGTTPQRVIKSAVDKTPDIPGNARRSLRRLIEHHSEKYGVETPLILAVMRAESGFDPAAISTSKAVGLFQLLPPAARDMGIDIPASAVLDRRRDGRFHPIRNADAGIRYMAHLLQRFDWNYVLAVSAYNAGPGNVNGSVPRMRETERHVGKVLNYYYGYRNDPAQLAAVWRQIEAIEIPN
;
A
#
# COMPACT_ATOMS: atom_id res chain seq x y z
N MET A 1 -28.44 12.51 10.94
CA MET A 1 -27.97 12.77 9.57
C MET A 1 -26.49 12.39 9.37
N LEU A 2 -25.58 12.72 10.31
CA LEU A 2 -24.19 12.21 10.34
C LEU A 2 -24.06 10.68 10.44
N VAL A 3 -25.03 10.01 11.05
CA VAL A 3 -25.05 8.53 11.21
C VAL A 3 -25.20 7.77 9.87
N ARG A 4 -25.78 8.40 8.84
CA ARG A 4 -25.97 7.74 7.52
C ARG A 4 -24.73 7.76 6.64
N LEU A 5 -23.84 8.75 6.78
CA LEU A 5 -22.58 8.82 6.04
C LEU A 5 -21.55 7.81 6.58
N HIS A 6 -21.54 7.59 7.90
CA HIS A 6 -20.65 6.62 8.53
C HIS A 6 -20.97 5.19 8.12
N ALA A 7 -22.25 4.81 8.04
CA ALA A 7 -22.63 3.45 7.70
C ALA A 7 -22.14 3.01 6.31
N THR A 8 -22.11 3.90 5.31
CA THR A 8 -21.71 3.55 3.94
C THR A 8 -20.19 3.39 3.80
N VAL A 9 -19.41 4.25 4.48
CA VAL A 9 -17.94 4.16 4.51
C VAL A 9 -17.48 2.94 5.32
N TRP A 10 -18.14 2.63 6.43
CA TRP A 10 -17.83 1.46 7.25
C TRP A 10 -18.32 0.14 6.63
N LEU A 11 -19.42 0.15 5.87
CA LEU A 11 -19.85 -1.04 5.12
C LEU A 11 -18.89 -1.33 3.96
N ALA A 12 -18.38 -0.29 3.29
CA ALA A 12 -17.37 -0.42 2.24
C ALA A 12 -16.01 -0.87 2.81
N ALA A 13 -15.61 -0.35 3.97
CA ALA A 13 -14.44 -0.83 4.72
C ALA A 13 -14.62 -2.27 5.23
N GLY A 14 -15.86 -2.67 5.57
CA GLY A 14 -16.20 -4.03 6.01
C GLY A 14 -16.20 -5.06 4.86
N ILE A 15 -16.65 -4.68 3.67
CA ILE A 15 -16.53 -5.50 2.45
C ILE A 15 -15.06 -5.61 2.01
N TYR A 16 -14.29 -4.54 2.21
CA TYR A 16 -12.85 -4.49 1.94
C TYR A 16 -12.03 -5.37 2.91
N LEU A 17 -12.40 -5.41 4.20
CA LEU A 17 -11.79 -6.30 5.21
C LEU A 17 -12.08 -7.80 4.97
N LEU A 18 -13.09 -8.15 4.18
CA LEU A 18 -13.38 -9.52 3.78
C LEU A 18 -12.61 -9.96 2.53
N ALA A 19 -11.90 -9.05 1.86
CA ALA A 19 -11.15 -9.28 0.62
C ALA A 19 -9.63 -9.45 0.86
N THR A 20 -9.24 -10.01 2.01
CA THR A 20 -7.85 -10.28 2.38
C THR A 20 -7.27 -11.43 1.57
N GLY A 21 -6.70 -11.10 0.41
CA GLY A 21 -5.88 -12.00 -0.41
C GLY A 21 -5.14 -11.28 -1.55
N ALA A 22 -5.07 -9.96 -1.50
CA ALA A 22 -4.65 -9.15 -2.63
C ALA A 22 -3.14 -8.96 -2.68
N GLN A 23 -2.51 -9.40 -3.76
CA GLN A 23 -1.16 -8.96 -4.14
C GLN A 23 -1.33 -7.74 -5.05
N ALA A 24 -0.77 -6.61 -4.65
CA ALA A 24 -0.59 -5.49 -5.57
C ALA A 24 0.71 -5.73 -6.37
N SER A 25 0.63 -5.62 -7.69
CA SER A 25 1.79 -5.66 -8.57
C SER A 25 2.14 -4.26 -9.04
N ASP A 26 3.38 -4.06 -9.46
CA ASP A 26 3.86 -2.83 -10.08
C ASP A 26 2.89 -2.39 -11.18
N ALA A 27 2.21 -1.27 -10.97
CA ALA A 27 1.38 -0.69 -12.01
C ALA A 27 2.31 -0.02 -13.02
N SER A 28 2.50 -0.68 -14.17
CA SER A 28 3.06 -0.03 -15.34
C SER A 28 2.15 1.14 -15.74
N ASP A 29 2.61 2.34 -15.43
CA ASP A 29 2.14 3.64 -15.94
C ASP A 29 0.75 4.15 -15.53
N GLY A 30 0.11 3.55 -14.52
CA GLY A 30 -1.14 4.09 -13.94
C GLY A 30 -2.40 3.91 -14.81
N PHE A 31 -2.35 3.01 -15.81
CA PHE A 31 -3.53 2.63 -16.57
C PHE A 31 -4.48 1.79 -15.70
N GLY A 32 -5.75 2.20 -15.65
CA GLY A 32 -6.79 1.49 -14.91
C GLY A 32 -7.03 1.96 -13.48
N VAL A 33 -6.52 3.14 -13.07
CA VAL A 33 -6.90 3.76 -11.79
C VAL A 33 -8.41 3.98 -11.74
N GLY A 34 -9.02 3.61 -10.63
CA GLY A 34 -10.47 3.68 -10.40
C GLY A 34 -11.16 2.35 -10.66
N ALA A 35 -12.17 2.05 -9.86
CA ALA A 35 -12.90 0.81 -9.95
C ALA A 35 -13.63 0.60 -11.29
N ARG A 36 -14.19 1.63 -11.96
CA ARG A 36 -14.77 1.45 -13.32
C ARG A 36 -13.74 1.00 -14.34
N PRO A 37 -12.65 1.75 -14.59
CA PRO A 37 -11.58 1.27 -15.46
C PRO A 37 -11.05 -0.09 -15.04
N ALA A 38 -10.80 -0.30 -13.74
CA ALA A 38 -10.26 -1.56 -13.23
C ALA A 38 -11.16 -2.75 -13.56
N GLY A 39 -12.47 -2.65 -13.31
CA GLY A 39 -13.44 -3.72 -13.63
C GLY A 39 -13.73 -3.88 -15.12
N MET A 40 -13.17 -3.01 -15.96
CA MET A 40 -13.15 -3.10 -17.43
C MET A 40 -11.76 -3.48 -17.95
N ALA A 41 -10.94 -4.16 -17.13
CA ALA A 41 -9.59 -4.58 -17.44
C ALA A 41 -8.63 -3.45 -17.87
N GLY A 42 -8.84 -2.24 -17.35
CA GLY A 42 -7.95 -1.10 -17.57
C GLY A 42 -8.28 -0.26 -18.81
N ILE A 43 -9.45 -0.45 -19.43
CA ILE A 43 -9.97 0.47 -20.45
C ILE A 43 -10.13 1.86 -19.82
N THR A 44 -9.49 2.88 -20.38
CA THR A 44 -9.46 4.26 -19.87
C THR A 44 -9.74 5.33 -20.92
N SER A 45 -9.64 4.98 -22.20
CA SER A 45 -9.91 5.89 -23.33
C SER A 45 -11.36 6.38 -23.36
N THR A 46 -12.31 5.54 -22.95
CA THR A 46 -13.76 5.83 -22.96
C THR A 46 -14.43 5.57 -21.61
N VAL A 47 -13.66 5.15 -20.59
CA VAL A 47 -14.18 4.78 -19.26
C VAL A 47 -13.42 5.55 -18.20
N ALA A 48 -14.14 6.16 -17.27
CA ALA A 48 -13.58 6.77 -16.07
C ALA A 48 -14.58 6.76 -14.90
N ASP A 49 -14.04 6.74 -13.69
CA ASP A 49 -14.76 7.08 -12.45
C ASP A 49 -14.52 8.56 -12.15
N ARG A 50 -15.32 9.49 -12.66
CA ARG A 50 -15.20 10.94 -12.46
C ARG A 50 -13.74 11.44 -12.36
N GLY A 51 -13.15 11.46 -11.15
CA GLY A 51 -11.75 11.83 -10.90
C GLY A 51 -10.67 10.91 -11.48
N SER A 52 -10.97 9.67 -11.85
CA SER A 52 -10.01 8.72 -12.43
C SER A 52 -9.61 9.07 -13.86
N ALA A 53 -10.41 9.88 -14.56
CA ALA A 53 -10.08 10.46 -15.86
C ALA A 53 -8.76 11.27 -15.81
N LEU A 54 -8.37 11.77 -14.63
CA LEU A 54 -7.07 12.42 -14.38
C LEU A 54 -5.88 11.52 -14.74
N PHE A 55 -5.98 10.22 -14.47
CA PHE A 55 -4.89 9.27 -14.67
C PHE A 55 -5.02 8.48 -15.97
N GLY A 56 -6.20 8.52 -16.59
CA GLY A 56 -6.49 8.03 -17.94
C GLY A 56 -6.75 9.18 -18.90
N ASN A 57 -7.95 9.21 -19.51
CA ASN A 57 -8.30 10.19 -20.53
C ASN A 57 -8.89 11.47 -19.91
N PRO A 58 -8.13 12.59 -19.83
CA PRO A 58 -8.64 13.82 -19.22
C PRO A 58 -9.80 14.46 -19.99
N ALA A 59 -10.05 14.06 -21.25
CA ALA A 59 -11.20 14.53 -22.01
C ALA A 59 -12.55 14.01 -21.50
N LEU A 60 -12.56 13.05 -20.57
CA LEU A 60 -13.77 12.55 -19.92
C LEU A 60 -14.17 13.39 -18.69
N LEU A 61 -13.30 14.30 -18.23
CA LEU A 61 -13.60 15.19 -17.09
C LEU A 61 -14.82 16.11 -17.30
N PRO A 62 -15.08 16.68 -18.50
CA PRO A 62 -16.24 17.53 -18.72
C PRO A 62 -17.58 16.80 -18.65
N ASP A 63 -17.60 15.47 -18.69
CA ASP A 63 -18.80 14.63 -18.51
C ASP A 63 -19.15 14.44 -17.02
N VAL A 64 -18.34 15.00 -16.11
CA VAL A 64 -18.57 14.93 -14.68
C VAL A 64 -19.58 16.00 -14.24
N ASP A 65 -20.77 15.55 -13.82
CA ASP A 65 -21.84 16.45 -13.38
C ASP A 65 -21.62 17.03 -11.97
N ASP A 66 -20.91 16.33 -11.09
CA ASP A 66 -20.73 16.67 -9.68
C ASP A 66 -19.29 16.49 -9.21
N ALA A 67 -18.87 17.28 -8.22
CA ALA A 67 -17.54 17.13 -7.62
C ALA A 67 -17.33 15.71 -7.10
N GLY A 68 -16.21 15.07 -7.46
CA GLY A 68 -15.92 13.68 -7.13
C GLY A 68 -14.69 13.54 -6.25
N PHE A 69 -14.62 12.43 -5.50
CA PHE A 69 -13.41 12.04 -4.76
C PHE A 69 -13.13 10.56 -4.99
N LEU A 70 -12.02 10.28 -5.67
CA LEU A 70 -11.53 8.93 -5.87
C LEU A 70 -10.53 8.59 -4.77
N LEU A 71 -10.70 7.40 -4.23
CA LEU A 71 -9.65 6.63 -3.55
C LEU A 71 -9.52 5.32 -4.35
N ASP A 72 -8.31 4.85 -4.58
CA ASP A 72 -8.05 3.53 -5.16
C ASP A 72 -6.98 2.88 -4.29
N ALA A 73 -7.42 2.08 -3.33
CA ALA A 73 -6.52 1.44 -2.37
C ALA A 73 -5.65 0.35 -3.02
N GLY A 74 -6.07 -0.21 -4.16
CA GLY A 74 -5.30 -1.20 -4.90
C GLY A 74 -4.07 -0.59 -5.57
N GLN A 75 -4.24 0.61 -6.15
CA GLN A 75 -3.18 1.33 -6.86
C GLN A 75 -2.56 2.50 -6.07
N GLY A 76 -3.01 2.75 -4.84
CA GLY A 76 -2.50 3.86 -4.02
C GLY A 76 -2.87 5.25 -4.55
N ALA A 77 -4.02 5.39 -5.21
CA ALA A 77 -4.41 6.64 -5.86
C ALA A 77 -5.45 7.44 -5.07
N VAL A 78 -5.33 8.76 -5.09
CA VAL A 78 -6.36 9.71 -4.66
C VAL A 78 -6.53 10.81 -5.70
N ALA A 79 -7.77 11.17 -6.00
CA ALA A 79 -8.06 12.30 -6.88
C ALA A 79 -9.33 13.02 -6.47
N ALA A 80 -9.37 14.32 -6.71
CA ALA A 80 -10.58 15.14 -6.62
C ALA A 80 -10.86 15.78 -7.97
N SER A 81 -12.12 15.80 -8.38
CA SER A 81 -12.58 16.51 -9.58
C SER A 81 -13.63 17.54 -9.24
N LEU A 82 -13.60 18.67 -9.96
CA LEU A 82 -14.51 19.78 -9.78
C LEU A 82 -15.02 20.29 -11.14
N PRO A 83 -16.32 20.16 -11.44
CA PRO A 83 -16.91 20.79 -12.61
C PRO A 83 -16.99 22.30 -12.44
N LEU A 84 -16.60 23.05 -13.48
CA LEU A 84 -16.61 24.52 -13.54
C LEU A 84 -17.74 25.05 -14.44
N GLY A 85 -18.80 24.27 -14.62
CA GLY A 85 -19.93 24.60 -15.48
C GLY A 85 -19.53 24.60 -16.96
N ARG A 86 -19.92 25.65 -17.71
CA ARG A 86 -19.65 25.75 -19.16
C ARG A 86 -18.18 25.90 -19.52
N VAL A 87 -17.34 26.26 -18.55
CA VAL A 87 -15.92 26.51 -18.79
C VAL A 87 -15.15 25.19 -18.88
N GLY A 88 -15.61 24.11 -18.24
CA GLY A 88 -14.95 22.81 -18.27
C GLY A 88 -14.96 22.13 -16.89
N ALA A 89 -13.95 21.31 -16.63
CA ALA A 89 -13.73 20.66 -15.34
C ALA A 89 -12.23 20.58 -15.03
N ILE A 90 -11.88 20.68 -13.75
CA ILE A 90 -10.52 20.47 -13.27
C ILE A 90 -10.46 19.21 -12.40
N ALA A 91 -9.32 18.54 -12.39
CA ALA A 91 -9.03 17.49 -11.44
C ALA A 91 -7.59 17.60 -10.94
N ALA A 92 -7.35 17.15 -9.72
CA ALA A 92 -6.02 17.06 -9.14
C ALA A 92 -5.94 15.81 -8.26
N GLY A 93 -4.77 15.18 -8.24
CA GLY A 93 -4.59 13.92 -7.56
C GLY A 93 -3.16 13.43 -7.59
N ALA A 94 -2.92 12.35 -6.87
CA ALA A 94 -1.66 11.66 -6.85
C ALA A 94 -1.87 10.16 -6.75
N LEU A 95 -0.89 9.40 -7.21
CA LEU A 95 -0.84 7.95 -7.10
C LEU A 95 0.55 7.50 -6.67
N ASP A 96 0.60 6.62 -5.68
CA ASP A 96 1.82 5.99 -5.21
C ASP A 96 1.93 4.61 -5.84
N LEU A 97 2.86 4.41 -6.78
CA LEU A 97 3.08 3.14 -7.47
C LEU A 97 3.90 2.16 -6.61
N ASP A 98 4.51 2.61 -5.50
CA ASP A 98 5.24 1.75 -4.58
C ASP A 98 4.26 0.82 -3.85
N HIS A 99 4.37 -0.47 -4.12
CA HIS A 99 3.55 -1.49 -3.50
C HIS A 99 3.82 -1.59 -1.99
N ASP A 100 5.09 -1.50 -1.59
CA ASP A 100 5.55 -1.87 -0.26
C ASP A 100 5.02 -0.94 0.82
N ASP A 101 4.66 0.31 0.48
CA ASP A 101 4.30 1.35 1.44
C ASP A 101 2.78 1.65 1.56
N ARG A 102 1.93 0.78 1.00
CA ARG A 102 0.46 0.96 0.99
C ARG A 102 -0.26 0.37 2.21
N PHE A 103 -1.56 0.71 2.32
CA PHE A 103 -2.54 0.33 3.36
C PHE A 103 -2.54 -1.15 3.77
N LEU A 104 -2.07 -2.02 2.90
CA LEU A 104 -2.23 -3.46 3.00
C LEU A 104 -0.92 -4.21 3.25
N ILE A 105 0.22 -3.49 3.36
CA ILE A 105 1.56 -4.11 3.36
C ILE A 105 2.40 -3.58 4.52
N ASP A 106 2.92 -2.35 4.44
CA ASP A 106 3.70 -1.77 5.55
C ASP A 106 2.93 -0.76 6.42
N GLN A 107 1.88 -0.10 5.91
CA GLN A 107 1.23 1.03 6.59
C GLN A 107 -0.30 0.87 6.72
N PRO A 108 -0.82 0.09 7.69
CA PRO A 108 -2.27 -0.21 7.87
C PRO A 108 -3.17 1.00 8.19
N TRP A 109 -2.59 2.20 8.19
CA TRP A 109 -3.26 3.47 8.46
C TRP A 109 -3.14 4.46 7.30
N ASN A 110 -2.42 4.09 6.23
CA ASN A 110 -2.14 4.95 5.08
C ASN A 110 -2.70 4.33 3.79
N PRO A 111 -3.97 4.63 3.44
CA PRO A 111 -4.62 4.04 2.27
C PRO A 111 -4.04 4.48 0.91
N VAL A 112 -3.14 5.47 0.94
CA VAL A 112 -2.68 6.19 -0.25
C VAL A 112 -1.20 5.92 -0.55
N GLY A 113 -0.44 5.32 0.37
CA GLY A 113 1.03 5.27 0.27
C GLY A 113 1.69 6.53 0.86
N THR A 114 2.95 6.48 1.28
CA THR A 114 3.58 7.65 1.95
C THR A 114 4.22 8.62 0.96
N PHE A 115 4.29 8.27 -0.33
CA PHE A 115 4.97 9.02 -1.38
C PHE A 115 6.46 9.29 -1.07
N ARG A 116 7.06 8.55 -0.13
CA ARG A 116 8.46 8.73 0.30
C ARG A 116 9.44 7.89 -0.51
N THR A 117 9.03 6.71 -0.94
CA THR A 117 9.81 5.75 -1.74
C THR A 117 9.05 5.37 -3.00
N GLY A 118 9.76 4.75 -3.95
CA GLY A 118 9.18 4.20 -5.17
C GLY A 118 8.64 5.21 -6.18
N ALA A 119 8.03 4.67 -7.24
CA ALA A 119 7.54 5.48 -8.34
C ALA A 119 6.24 6.18 -7.93
N ASN A 120 6.12 7.48 -8.15
CA ASN A 120 4.93 8.25 -7.78
C ASN A 120 4.50 9.13 -8.94
N ARG A 121 3.22 9.49 -9.03
CA ARG A 121 2.74 10.52 -9.97
C ARG A 121 1.83 11.49 -9.26
N ALA A 122 2.07 12.77 -9.45
CA ALA A 122 1.16 13.84 -9.08
C ALA A 122 0.66 14.53 -10.34
N SER A 123 -0.65 14.77 -10.43
CA SER A 123 -1.29 15.20 -11.66
C SER A 123 -2.31 16.31 -11.40
N VAL A 124 -2.36 17.27 -12.33
CA VAL A 124 -3.45 18.22 -12.45
C VAL A 124 -3.96 18.16 -13.89
N ALA A 125 -5.28 18.09 -14.05
CA ALA A 125 -5.93 18.03 -15.34
C ALA A 125 -6.94 19.14 -15.53
N TYR A 126 -7.12 19.51 -16.78
CA TYR A 126 -8.20 20.36 -17.24
C TYR A 126 -8.85 19.75 -18.48
N GLY A 127 -10.17 19.64 -18.45
CA GLY A 127 -10.99 19.18 -19.55
C GLY A 127 -12.01 20.23 -19.98
N VAL A 128 -12.29 20.30 -21.28
CA VAL A 128 -13.27 21.20 -21.89
C VAL A 128 -14.13 20.49 -22.93
N ARG A 129 -15.36 20.96 -23.11
CA ARG A 129 -16.25 20.50 -24.19
C ARG A 129 -16.51 21.64 -25.18
N PRO A 130 -15.57 21.90 -26.11
CA PRO A 130 -15.71 23.01 -27.06
C PRO A 130 -16.86 22.78 -28.06
N TYR A 131 -17.22 21.53 -28.34
CA TYR A 131 -18.33 21.17 -29.22
C TYR A 131 -19.25 20.16 -28.55
N ALA A 132 -20.54 20.15 -28.92
CA ALA A 132 -21.56 19.32 -28.29
C ALA A 132 -21.25 17.82 -28.24
N ARG A 133 -20.37 17.33 -29.14
CA ARG A 133 -20.02 15.91 -29.30
C ARG A 133 -18.51 15.67 -29.23
N MET A 134 -17.75 16.65 -28.74
CA MET A 134 -16.30 16.55 -28.64
C MET A 134 -15.81 17.22 -27.36
N SER A 135 -15.06 16.45 -26.59
CA SER A 135 -14.34 16.92 -25.42
C SER A 135 -12.83 16.78 -25.65
N LEU A 136 -12.08 17.68 -25.04
CA LEU A 136 -10.63 17.69 -25.03
C LEU A 136 -10.16 17.77 -23.58
N GLY A 137 -9.00 17.22 -23.29
CA GLY A 137 -8.38 17.38 -21.98
C GLY A 137 -6.87 17.28 -22.05
N ALA A 138 -6.22 17.84 -21.04
CA ALA A 138 -4.79 17.73 -20.86
C ALA A 138 -4.43 17.61 -19.38
N THR A 139 -3.29 16.99 -19.10
CA THR A 139 -2.70 16.90 -17.76
C THR A 139 -1.32 17.53 -17.74
N LEU A 140 -0.97 18.07 -16.58
CA LEU A 140 0.40 18.35 -16.17
C LEU A 140 0.75 17.34 -15.08
N ASP A 141 1.79 16.55 -15.33
CA ASP A 141 2.21 15.47 -14.45
C ASP A 141 3.63 15.70 -13.92
N GLY A 142 3.82 15.42 -12.64
CA GLY A 142 5.13 15.16 -12.05
C GLY A 142 5.23 13.67 -11.79
N TRP A 143 6.22 13.01 -12.37
CA TRP A 143 6.57 11.63 -12.09
C TRP A 143 7.79 11.60 -11.20
N ARG A 144 7.78 10.74 -10.19
CA ARG A 144 8.93 10.47 -9.35
C ARG A 144 9.43 9.07 -9.64
N SER A 145 10.73 8.90 -9.86
CA SER A 145 11.35 7.58 -9.99
C SER A 145 11.54 6.92 -8.63
N ALA A 146 11.89 5.63 -8.62
CA ALA A 146 12.20 4.90 -7.38
C ALA A 146 13.44 5.45 -6.66
N GLU A 147 14.38 6.01 -7.42
CA GLU A 147 15.59 6.69 -6.94
C GLU A 147 15.27 8.08 -6.35
N GLY A 148 14.06 8.59 -6.59
CA GLY A 148 13.52 9.80 -5.98
C GLY A 148 13.55 11.04 -6.87
N ASP A 149 14.02 10.92 -8.11
CA ASP A 149 14.10 12.01 -9.08
C ASP A 149 12.74 12.34 -9.68
N TRP A 150 12.46 13.62 -9.90
CA TRP A 150 11.21 14.06 -10.51
C TRP A 150 11.38 14.44 -11.99
N SER A 151 10.53 13.89 -12.84
CA SER A 151 10.45 14.21 -14.27
C SER A 151 9.07 14.73 -14.65
N PRO A 152 8.99 15.75 -15.54
CA PRO A 152 7.71 16.24 -16.02
C PRO A 152 7.13 15.27 -17.06
N GLY A 153 5.80 15.12 -17.03
CA GLY A 153 5.03 14.43 -18.05
C GLY A 153 3.71 15.16 -18.34
N ASN A 154 3.03 14.77 -19.41
CA ASN A 154 1.73 15.31 -19.77
C ASN A 154 0.93 14.24 -20.50
N THR A 155 -0.38 14.21 -20.31
CA THR A 155 -1.33 13.46 -21.14
C THR A 155 -2.19 14.42 -21.91
N ILE A 156 -2.46 14.14 -23.18
CA ILE A 156 -3.54 14.78 -23.93
C ILE A 156 -4.61 13.75 -24.23
N GLY A 157 -5.86 14.19 -24.21
CA GLY A 157 -7.02 13.34 -24.40
C GLY A 157 -8.04 13.96 -25.35
N VAL A 158 -8.77 13.09 -26.05
CA VAL A 158 -9.94 13.44 -26.85
C VAL A 158 -11.06 12.44 -26.56
N SER A 159 -12.29 12.93 -26.53
CA SER A 159 -13.49 12.10 -26.52
C SER A 159 -14.47 12.64 -27.57
N LEU A 160 -15.08 11.72 -28.31
CA LEU A 160 -16.00 11.98 -29.40
C LEU A 160 -17.25 11.12 -29.19
N THR A 161 -18.42 11.72 -29.38
CA THR A 161 -19.69 10.99 -29.43
C THR A 161 -20.30 11.16 -30.82
N PRO A 162 -19.94 10.30 -31.79
CA PRO A 162 -20.54 10.32 -33.12
C PRO A 162 -22.08 10.21 -33.09
N THR A 163 -22.71 10.33 -34.26
CA THR A 163 -24.15 10.04 -34.39
C THR A 163 -24.47 8.60 -33.97
N GLY A 164 -25.54 8.41 -33.20
CA GLY A 164 -26.04 7.10 -32.83
C GLY A 164 -25.47 6.58 -31.50
N PRO A 165 -25.36 5.24 -31.32
CA PRO A 165 -24.99 4.62 -30.04
C PRO A 165 -23.47 4.49 -29.82
N PHE A 166 -22.66 5.30 -30.49
CA PHE A 166 -21.20 5.16 -30.49
C PHE A 166 -20.50 6.26 -29.70
N GLU A 167 -19.42 5.88 -29.04
CA GLU A 167 -18.46 6.77 -28.38
C GLU A 167 -17.07 6.35 -28.82
N MET A 168 -16.17 7.31 -29.00
CA MET A 168 -14.77 7.06 -29.33
C MET A 168 -13.91 7.93 -28.43
N GLY A 169 -12.77 7.41 -27.99
CA GLY A 169 -11.85 8.13 -27.12
C GLY A 169 -10.42 7.78 -27.46
N GLY A 170 -9.52 8.71 -27.19
CA GLY A 170 -8.11 8.50 -27.40
C GLY A 170 -7.28 9.37 -26.47
N GLN A 171 -6.09 8.88 -26.15
CA GLN A 171 -5.16 9.58 -25.29
C GLN A 171 -3.71 9.29 -25.71
N ALA A 172 -2.83 10.24 -25.42
CA ALA A 172 -1.39 10.08 -25.56
C ALA A 172 -0.70 10.65 -24.33
N HIS A 173 0.16 9.85 -23.73
CA HIS A 173 0.97 10.18 -22.56
C HIS A 173 2.41 10.40 -22.99
N PHE A 174 2.96 11.54 -22.58
CA PHE A 174 4.31 11.98 -22.89
C PHE A 174 5.09 12.08 -21.58
N ARG A 175 6.16 11.31 -21.47
CA ARG A 175 7.16 11.43 -20.40
C ARG A 175 8.50 11.76 -21.03
N ARG A 176 9.30 12.59 -20.36
CA ARG A 176 10.62 12.99 -20.89
C ARG A 176 11.64 11.86 -20.86
N ASP A 177 11.46 10.92 -19.95
CA ASP A 177 12.37 9.82 -19.59
C ASP A 177 11.82 8.45 -20.01
N ALA A 178 10.74 8.40 -20.79
CA ALA A 178 10.11 7.17 -21.23
C ALA A 178 9.55 7.29 -22.64
N GLU A 179 9.18 6.15 -23.21
CA GLU A 179 8.50 6.09 -24.49
C GLU A 179 7.09 6.69 -24.40
N TRP A 180 6.60 7.17 -25.55
CA TRP A 180 5.27 7.73 -25.64
C TRP A 180 4.25 6.60 -25.64
N LEU A 181 3.32 6.66 -24.69
CA LEU A 181 2.25 5.67 -24.58
C LEU A 181 0.97 6.27 -25.15
N TRP A 182 0.17 5.46 -25.83
CA TRP A 182 -1.10 5.90 -26.39
C TRP A 182 -2.18 4.85 -26.18
N SER A 183 -3.43 5.27 -26.23
CA SER A 183 -4.51 4.32 -26.41
C SER A 183 -5.67 4.94 -27.18
N VAL A 184 -6.37 4.10 -27.92
CA VAL A 184 -7.54 4.48 -28.70
C VAL A 184 -8.61 3.44 -28.47
N GLY A 185 -9.82 3.87 -28.16
CA GLY A 185 -10.92 2.97 -27.91
C GLY A 185 -12.25 3.47 -28.45
N ALA A 186 -13.19 2.55 -28.49
CA ALA A 186 -14.55 2.80 -28.89
C ALA A 186 -15.53 2.07 -27.96
N ALA A 187 -16.71 2.66 -27.80
CA ALA A 187 -17.83 2.04 -27.14
C ALA A 187 -19.04 2.01 -28.06
N TRP A 188 -19.81 0.95 -27.94
CA TRP A 188 -21.09 0.77 -28.62
C TRP A 188 -22.17 0.43 -27.60
N ARG A 189 -23.28 1.15 -27.65
CA ARG A 189 -24.44 0.98 -26.76
C ARG A 189 -25.63 0.38 -27.53
N PRO A 190 -25.64 -0.95 -27.81
CA PRO A 190 -26.70 -1.59 -28.60
C PRO A 190 -28.10 -1.49 -27.95
N ALA A 191 -28.14 -1.33 -26.64
CA ALA A 191 -29.37 -1.16 -25.87
C ALA A 191 -29.11 -0.20 -24.70
N ALA A 192 -30.16 0.42 -24.17
CA ALA A 192 -30.05 1.38 -23.07
C ALA A 192 -29.27 0.83 -21.86
N GLN A 193 -29.37 -0.48 -21.61
CA GLN A 193 -28.79 -1.17 -20.47
C GLN A 193 -27.44 -1.84 -20.78
N PHE A 194 -26.94 -1.80 -22.01
CA PHE A 194 -25.77 -2.59 -22.42
C PHE A 194 -24.78 -1.77 -23.22
N GLN A 195 -23.51 -1.88 -22.85
CA GLN A 195 -22.39 -1.26 -23.55
C GLN A 195 -21.29 -2.28 -23.76
N LEU A 196 -20.72 -2.27 -24.96
CA LEU A 196 -19.52 -3.01 -25.33
C LEU A 196 -18.41 -2.00 -25.60
N ARG A 197 -17.19 -2.33 -25.19
CA ARG A 197 -16.02 -1.46 -25.32
C ARG A 197 -14.82 -2.24 -25.82
N ALA A 198 -14.02 -1.59 -26.63
CA ALA A 198 -12.72 -2.09 -27.06
C ALA A 198 -11.69 -0.98 -26.99
N GLU A 199 -10.47 -1.29 -26.56
CA GLU A 199 -9.34 -0.36 -26.52
C GLU A 199 -8.08 -1.04 -27.07
N LEU A 200 -7.35 -0.30 -27.89
CA LEU A 200 -6.04 -0.67 -28.43
C LEU A 200 -4.97 0.20 -27.77
N MET A 201 -3.86 -0.44 -27.41
CA MET A 201 -2.68 0.13 -26.76
C MET A 201 -1.43 -0.40 -27.51
N PRO A 202 -0.24 0.21 -27.34
CA PRO A 202 0.98 -0.21 -28.02
C PRO A 202 1.25 -1.72 -27.99
N GLU A 203 1.07 -2.33 -26.82
CA GLU A 203 1.41 -3.74 -26.56
C GLU A 203 0.22 -4.56 -26.06
N ALA A 204 -1.00 -4.03 -26.15
CA ALA A 204 -2.17 -4.70 -25.62
C ALA A 204 -3.47 -4.29 -26.31
N TYR A 205 -4.47 -5.16 -26.17
CA TYR A 205 -5.86 -4.81 -26.46
C TYR A 205 -6.75 -5.24 -25.30
N ALA A 206 -7.85 -4.53 -25.13
CA ALA A 206 -8.83 -4.83 -24.09
C ALA A 206 -10.26 -4.81 -24.65
N PHE A 207 -11.09 -5.70 -24.11
CA PHE A 207 -12.52 -5.76 -24.35
C PHE A 207 -13.26 -5.68 -23.03
N GLY A 208 -14.39 -4.98 -23.03
CA GLY A 208 -15.23 -4.88 -21.85
C GLY A 208 -16.71 -4.84 -22.17
N VAL A 209 -17.50 -5.33 -21.24
CA VAL A 209 -18.95 -5.25 -21.26
C VAL A 209 -19.44 -4.64 -19.96
N GLU A 210 -20.38 -3.70 -20.07
CA GLU A 210 -21.05 -3.09 -18.94
C GLU A 210 -22.56 -3.23 -19.13
N SER A 211 -23.25 -3.69 -18.09
CA SER A 211 -24.69 -3.61 -17.99
C SER A 211 -25.11 -2.65 -16.89
N GLU A 212 -26.06 -1.78 -17.18
CA GLU A 212 -26.52 -0.74 -16.27
C GLU A 212 -28.04 -0.81 -16.07
N TRP A 213 -28.42 -1.00 -14.81
CA TRP A 213 -29.78 -0.94 -14.31
C TRP A 213 -29.94 0.25 -13.36
N ARG A 214 -31.17 0.58 -12.96
CA ARG A 214 -31.49 1.83 -12.21
C ARG A 214 -30.54 2.15 -11.04
N ARG A 215 -30.10 1.15 -10.27
CA ARG A 215 -29.23 1.34 -9.10
C ARG A 215 -27.98 0.45 -9.08
N LEU A 216 -27.80 -0.38 -10.10
CA LEU A 216 -26.77 -1.39 -10.15
C LEU A 216 -26.16 -1.34 -11.53
N SER A 217 -24.83 -1.37 -11.61
CA SER A 217 -24.14 -1.71 -12.84
C SER A 217 -23.17 -2.85 -12.56
N VAL A 218 -23.06 -3.77 -13.51
CA VAL A 218 -22.09 -4.88 -13.48
C VAL A 218 -21.23 -4.76 -14.72
N ARG A 219 -19.93 -5.01 -14.55
CA ARG A 219 -18.93 -4.92 -15.60
C ARG A 219 -18.02 -6.14 -15.58
N ALA A 220 -17.55 -6.50 -16.76
CA ALA A 220 -16.51 -7.50 -16.96
C ALA A 220 -15.57 -7.04 -18.06
N GLY A 221 -14.28 -7.33 -17.91
CA GLY A 221 -13.27 -6.97 -18.89
C GLY A 221 -12.21 -8.06 -19.04
N LEU A 222 -11.59 -8.06 -20.21
CA LEU A 222 -10.43 -8.86 -20.54
C LEU A 222 -9.41 -7.97 -21.24
N ARG A 223 -8.15 -8.05 -20.82
CA ARG A 223 -7.01 -7.43 -21.49
C ARG A 223 -5.99 -8.50 -21.84
N SER A 224 -5.45 -8.45 -23.04
CA SER A 224 -4.41 -9.36 -23.51
C SER A 224 -3.24 -8.57 -24.07
N SER A 225 -2.04 -9.10 -23.88
CA SER A 225 -0.85 -8.61 -24.58
C SER A 225 -0.94 -8.94 -26.07
N THR A 226 -0.35 -8.10 -26.91
CA THR A 226 -0.12 -8.39 -28.34
C THR A 226 1.16 -9.18 -28.58
N ASP A 227 2.07 -9.24 -27.59
CA ASP A 227 3.25 -10.09 -27.64
C ASP A 227 2.92 -11.48 -27.09
N ALA A 228 3.12 -12.52 -27.90
CA ALA A 228 2.86 -13.92 -27.55
C ALA A 228 3.81 -14.46 -26.47
N LEU A 229 4.92 -13.76 -26.18
CA LEU A 229 5.91 -14.14 -25.16
C LEU A 229 5.79 -13.33 -23.86
N ALA A 230 4.94 -12.29 -23.82
CA ALA A 230 4.72 -11.47 -22.63
C ALA A 230 3.75 -12.18 -21.65
N PRO A 231 3.94 -12.02 -20.32
CA PRO A 231 3.13 -12.72 -19.33
C PRO A 231 1.66 -12.30 -19.36
N GLY A 232 0.77 -13.30 -19.32
CA GLY A 232 -0.59 -13.28 -18.75
C GLY A 232 -1.60 -12.25 -19.26
N SER A 233 -2.71 -12.74 -19.82
CA SER A 233 -3.92 -11.91 -19.96
C SER A 233 -4.48 -11.51 -18.58
N THR A 234 -5.07 -10.31 -18.48
CA THR A 234 -5.72 -9.81 -17.26
C THR A 234 -7.24 -9.92 -17.40
N GLY A 235 -7.87 -10.58 -16.44
CA GLY A 235 -9.31 -10.66 -16.30
C GLY A 235 -9.79 -9.68 -15.24
N ALA A 236 -10.99 -9.13 -15.42
CA ALA A 236 -11.57 -8.24 -14.44
C ALA A 236 -13.09 -8.34 -14.35
N TYR A 237 -13.61 -8.13 -13.15
CA TYR A 237 -15.03 -7.92 -12.90
C TYR A 237 -15.22 -6.71 -11.99
N GLY A 238 -16.38 -6.08 -12.07
CA GLY A 238 -16.71 -5.01 -11.15
C GLY A 238 -18.20 -4.75 -11.04
N VAL A 239 -18.55 -3.99 -10.01
CA VAL A 239 -19.91 -3.63 -9.67
C VAL A 239 -19.97 -2.17 -9.25
N THR A 240 -21.05 -1.50 -9.61
CA THR A 240 -21.37 -0.15 -9.13
C THR A 240 -22.74 -0.17 -8.47
N LEU A 241 -22.84 0.43 -7.29
CA LEU A 241 -24.08 0.62 -6.56
C LEU A 241 -24.39 2.11 -6.47
N ASN A 242 -25.42 2.57 -7.17
CA ASN A 242 -25.89 3.95 -7.09
C ASN A 242 -26.73 4.13 -5.82
N VAL A 243 -26.15 4.79 -4.81
CA VAL A 243 -26.79 5.06 -3.51
C VAL A 243 -27.82 6.18 -3.65
N THR A 244 -27.49 7.21 -4.43
CA THR A 244 -28.38 8.32 -4.78
C THR A 244 -28.24 8.66 -6.27
N GLN A 245 -28.94 9.69 -6.76
CA GLN A 245 -28.74 10.19 -8.13
C GLN A 245 -27.34 10.78 -8.35
N SER A 246 -26.68 11.26 -7.31
CA SER A 246 -25.38 11.93 -7.37
C SER A 246 -24.26 11.17 -6.67
N SER A 247 -24.56 10.01 -6.07
CA SER A 247 -23.61 9.25 -5.24
C SER A 247 -23.64 7.77 -5.56
N ALA A 248 -22.45 7.20 -5.75
CA ALA A 248 -22.25 5.82 -6.10
C ALA A 248 -21.02 5.25 -5.37
N VAL A 249 -21.04 3.93 -5.17
CA VAL A 249 -19.89 3.16 -4.72
C VAL A 249 -19.52 2.21 -5.85
N HIS A 250 -18.26 2.20 -6.25
CA HIS A 250 -17.76 1.33 -7.31
C HIS A 250 -16.73 0.39 -6.72
N TYR A 251 -16.84 -0.90 -7.04
CA TYR A 251 -15.87 -1.93 -6.66
C TYR A 251 -15.41 -2.71 -7.88
N ALA A 252 -14.15 -3.09 -7.93
CA ALA A 252 -13.63 -3.99 -8.96
C ALA A 252 -12.59 -4.94 -8.39
N TYR A 253 -12.48 -6.08 -9.08
CA TYR A 253 -11.48 -7.11 -8.87
C TYR A 253 -10.80 -7.44 -10.19
N GLN A 254 -9.47 -7.41 -10.23
CA GLN A 254 -8.65 -7.82 -11.38
C GLN A 254 -7.78 -9.01 -10.99
N PHE A 255 -7.49 -9.90 -11.93
CA PHE A 255 -6.71 -11.11 -11.69
C PHE A 255 -5.95 -11.54 -12.95
N ASP A 256 -4.88 -12.31 -12.76
CA ASP A 256 -4.20 -13.00 -13.85
C ASP A 256 -5.09 -14.14 -14.38
N THR A 257 -5.37 -14.19 -15.68
CA THR A 257 -6.30 -15.20 -16.22
C THR A 257 -5.68 -16.59 -16.35
N GLU A 258 -4.36 -16.71 -16.37
CA GLU A 258 -3.69 -18.02 -16.52
C GLU A 258 -3.72 -18.80 -15.21
N HIS A 259 -3.44 -18.11 -14.09
CA HIS A 259 -3.30 -18.72 -12.77
C HIS A 259 -4.47 -18.40 -11.82
N PHE A 260 -5.41 -17.54 -12.23
CA PHE A 260 -6.50 -17.03 -11.40
C PHE A 260 -6.00 -16.50 -10.03
N SER A 261 -4.82 -15.89 -10.03
CA SER A 261 -4.11 -15.40 -8.84
C SER A 261 -3.71 -13.93 -9.01
N GLY A 262 -3.08 -13.33 -8.00
CA GLY A 262 -2.63 -11.92 -8.08
C GLY A 262 -3.77 -10.89 -8.02
N GLY A 263 -4.83 -11.19 -7.25
CA GLY A 263 -6.03 -10.38 -7.16
C GLY A 263 -5.82 -8.93 -6.74
N ARG A 264 -6.28 -7.95 -7.53
CA ARG A 264 -6.24 -6.50 -7.22
C ARG A 264 -7.65 -5.97 -6.98
N HIS A 265 -7.84 -5.17 -5.93
CA HIS A 265 -9.13 -4.58 -5.58
C HIS A 265 -9.10 -3.06 -5.72
N SER A 266 -10.14 -2.49 -6.33
CA SER A 266 -10.31 -1.03 -6.42
C SER A 266 -11.67 -0.64 -5.86
N LEU A 267 -11.72 0.47 -5.12
CA LEU A 267 -12.93 0.96 -4.45
C LEU A 267 -13.02 2.48 -4.52
N SER A 268 -13.83 3.02 -5.43
CA SER A 268 -14.02 4.46 -5.64
C SER A 268 -15.42 4.94 -5.22
N PHE A 269 -15.54 6.24 -4.94
CA PHE A 269 -16.77 6.86 -4.43
C PHE A 269 -17.14 8.13 -5.19
N ASP A 270 -18.42 8.25 -5.52
CA ASP A 270 -18.99 9.49 -6.02
C ASP A 270 -19.69 10.22 -4.88
N VAL A 271 -19.25 11.45 -4.58
CA VAL A 271 -19.80 12.28 -3.49
C VAL A 271 -20.60 13.47 -4.04
N PRO A 272 -21.64 13.96 -3.35
CA PRO A 272 -22.43 15.09 -3.81
C PRO A 272 -21.77 16.45 -3.48
N ARG A 273 -22.07 17.48 -4.28
CA ARG A 273 -21.52 18.87 -4.19
C ARG A 273 -21.53 19.49 -2.79
N TRP A 274 -22.54 19.23 -1.96
CA TRP A 274 -22.65 19.82 -0.61
C TRP A 274 -21.71 19.19 0.43
N ALA A 275 -21.21 17.98 0.19
CA ALA A 275 -20.18 17.38 1.03
C ALA A 275 -18.81 18.08 0.81
N ALA A 276 -18.51 18.48 -0.42
CA ALA A 276 -17.33 19.27 -0.76
C ALA A 276 -17.41 20.73 -0.25
N ALA A 277 -18.61 21.27 -0.06
CA ALA A 277 -18.82 22.60 0.55
C ALA A 277 -18.44 22.65 2.05
N GLY A 278 -18.25 21.50 2.72
CA GLY A 278 -17.66 21.44 4.05
C GLY A 278 -16.17 21.80 4.07
N ALA A 279 -15.44 21.47 2.99
CA ALA A 279 -14.00 21.74 2.87
C ALA A 279 -13.69 23.22 2.63
N THR A 280 -14.59 23.96 1.95
CA THR A 280 -14.44 25.41 1.76
C THR A 280 -14.64 26.22 3.05
N ASN A 281 -15.35 25.68 4.05
CA ASN A 281 -15.52 26.33 5.35
C ASN A 281 -14.24 26.33 6.21
N VAL A 282 -13.29 25.41 5.97
CA VAL A 282 -11.99 25.37 6.68
C VAL A 282 -11.13 26.59 6.31
N VAL A 283 -11.15 26.99 5.04
CA VAL A 283 -10.43 28.19 4.55
C VAL A 283 -11.05 29.48 5.11
N ARG A 284 -12.37 29.50 5.36
CA ARG A 284 -13.04 30.65 5.99
C ARG A 284 -12.75 30.75 7.49
N ARG A 285 -12.55 29.62 8.17
CA ARG A 285 -12.24 29.57 9.63
C ARG A 285 -10.80 30.01 9.94
N ALA A 286 -9.87 29.81 9.01
CA ALA A 286 -8.50 30.33 9.12
C ALA A 286 -8.41 31.87 9.06
N ARG A 287 -9.44 32.54 8.53
CA ARG A 287 -9.55 34.02 8.52
C ARG A 287 -10.29 34.61 9.73
N SER A 288 -10.97 33.79 10.54
CA SER A 288 -11.78 34.30 11.67
C SER A 288 -11.14 34.11 13.05
N THR A 289 -9.91 33.61 13.15
CA THR A 289 -9.17 33.47 14.42
C THR A 289 -8.42 34.72 14.84
N ALA A 290 -8.52 35.82 14.08
CA ALA A 290 -7.94 37.12 14.43
C ALA A 290 -9.00 38.18 14.80
N ALA A 291 -9.90 37.86 15.74
CA ALA A 291 -10.64 38.88 16.51
C ALA A 291 -11.33 38.26 17.74
N ARG A 292 -10.87 38.70 18.92
CA ARG A 292 -11.34 38.60 20.34
C ARG A 292 -12.86 38.46 20.61
N PRO A 293 -13.32 38.29 21.88
CA PRO A 293 -12.68 37.77 23.12
C PRO A 293 -13.52 36.66 23.82
N ALA A 294 -12.97 36.13 24.93
CA ALA A 294 -13.51 35.05 25.75
C ALA A 294 -14.81 35.38 26.52
N GLY A 295 -15.69 34.38 26.62
CA GLY A 295 -16.88 34.30 27.47
C GLY A 295 -17.16 32.84 27.88
N PRO A 296 -17.89 32.58 28.98
CA PRO A 296 -17.64 31.43 29.85
C PRO A 296 -18.22 30.11 29.31
N ALA A 297 -17.53 29.02 29.64
CA ALA A 297 -17.84 27.65 29.24
C ALA A 297 -19.11 27.10 29.93
N PRO A 298 -19.93 26.30 29.22
CA PRO A 298 -20.89 25.42 29.86
C PRO A 298 -20.35 23.99 30.02
N THR A 299 -20.55 23.52 31.24
CA THR A 299 -20.44 22.18 31.85
C THR A 299 -20.78 20.96 30.97
N GLU A 300 -19.91 19.95 31.06
CA GLU A 300 -20.13 18.57 30.62
C GLU A 300 -21.09 17.80 31.54
N PRO A 301 -21.84 16.82 31.00
CA PRO A 301 -22.23 15.64 31.74
C PRO A 301 -21.53 14.36 31.24
N ARG A 302 -20.80 13.80 32.20
CA ARG A 302 -20.32 12.44 32.46
C ARG A 302 -20.88 11.28 31.62
N ALA A 303 -19.93 10.40 31.29
CA ALA A 303 -20.05 9.13 30.59
C ALA A 303 -21.00 8.08 31.23
N GLN A 304 -21.61 7.26 30.36
CA GLN A 304 -22.08 5.92 30.69
C GLN A 304 -21.49 4.91 29.69
N ALA A 305 -20.85 3.89 30.25
CA ALA A 305 -20.22 2.79 29.56
C ALA A 305 -21.27 1.80 29.02
N ALA A 306 -21.10 1.35 27.79
CA ALA A 306 -21.84 0.22 27.22
C ALA A 306 -20.85 -0.80 26.64
N SER A 307 -20.80 -1.94 27.35
CA SER A 307 -20.39 -3.30 26.99
C SER A 307 -19.93 -3.61 25.56
N ARG A 308 -18.71 -4.14 25.44
CA ARG A 308 -18.13 -4.79 24.25
C ARG A 308 -18.67 -6.22 24.10
N PRO A 309 -18.99 -6.72 22.89
CA PRO A 309 -19.27 -8.14 22.68
C PRO A 309 -17.96 -8.97 22.69
N ALA A 310 -18.09 -10.21 23.17
CA ALA A 310 -17.01 -11.16 23.43
C ALA A 310 -16.30 -11.63 22.15
N VAL A 311 -14.98 -11.80 22.27
CA VAL A 311 -14.12 -12.44 21.26
C VAL A 311 -14.39 -13.94 21.27
N VAL A 312 -14.71 -14.51 20.12
CA VAL A 312 -14.83 -15.95 19.90
C VAL A 312 -13.43 -16.56 19.95
N ILE A 313 -13.19 -17.41 20.95
CA ILE A 313 -11.98 -18.23 21.06
C ILE A 313 -12.18 -19.49 20.20
N VAL A 314 -11.36 -19.65 19.17
CA VAL A 314 -11.21 -20.92 18.42
C VAL A 314 -10.27 -21.83 19.22
N PRO A 315 -10.53 -23.15 19.34
CA PRO A 315 -9.83 -24.01 20.28
C PRO A 315 -8.37 -24.27 19.88
N PRO A 316 -7.45 -24.48 20.85
CA PRO A 316 -6.05 -24.78 20.58
C PRO A 316 -5.91 -26.26 20.21
N GLY A 317 -5.49 -26.52 18.98
CA GLY A 317 -5.22 -27.86 18.48
C GLY A 317 -3.94 -27.88 17.66
N THR A 318 -2.88 -28.44 18.27
CA THR A 318 -1.55 -28.78 17.71
C THR A 318 -0.44 -27.72 17.78
N THR A 319 0.05 -27.49 19.01
CA THR A 319 1.42 -26.99 19.22
C THR A 319 2.38 -28.17 19.09
N PRO A 320 3.32 -28.20 18.14
CA PRO A 320 4.46 -29.10 18.26
C PRO A 320 5.28 -28.63 19.48
N GLN A 321 5.29 -29.41 20.56
CA GLN A 321 6.18 -29.18 21.71
C GLN A 321 7.63 -29.27 21.23
N ARG A 322 8.25 -28.13 20.93
CA ARG A 322 9.69 -28.05 20.66
C ARG A 322 10.41 -27.96 22.01
N VAL A 323 11.12 -29.02 22.35
CA VAL A 323 11.92 -29.14 23.58
C VAL A 323 12.95 -27.99 23.64
N ILE A 324 12.88 -27.16 24.68
CA ILE A 324 13.82 -26.06 24.96
C ILE A 324 15.14 -26.66 25.44
N LYS A 325 16.26 -26.40 24.75
CA LYS A 325 17.55 -27.02 25.08
C LYS A 325 18.40 -26.25 26.11
N SER A 326 18.16 -24.96 26.39
CA SER A 326 18.89 -24.20 27.43
C SER A 326 18.29 -22.83 27.76
N ALA A 327 18.55 -22.31 28.97
CA ALA A 327 18.33 -20.90 29.30
C ALA A 327 19.35 -20.02 28.54
N VAL A 328 18.91 -18.87 28.00
CA VAL A 328 19.79 -17.98 27.23
C VAL A 328 20.81 -17.30 28.14
N ASP A 329 22.09 -17.59 27.92
CA ASP A 329 23.23 -16.90 28.55
C ASP A 329 23.36 -15.48 27.98
N LYS A 330 23.82 -14.51 28.79
CA LYS A 330 24.05 -13.11 28.41
C LYS A 330 25.50 -12.78 28.01
N THR A 331 26.43 -13.75 28.08
CA THR A 331 27.81 -13.60 27.55
C THR A 331 27.97 -14.02 26.08
N PRO A 332 28.77 -13.34 25.24
CA PRO A 332 28.96 -13.68 23.82
C PRO A 332 29.26 -15.16 23.56
N ASP A 333 28.62 -15.75 22.55
CA ASP A 333 28.62 -17.20 22.33
C ASP A 333 28.89 -17.51 20.85
N ILE A 334 30.10 -17.17 20.39
CA ILE A 334 30.49 -17.30 18.99
C ILE A 334 31.43 -18.51 18.82
N PRO A 335 30.95 -19.63 18.22
CA PRO A 335 31.80 -20.77 17.89
C PRO A 335 32.98 -20.38 17.00
N GLY A 336 34.15 -21.00 17.20
CA GLY A 336 35.36 -20.70 16.43
C GLY A 336 35.17 -20.81 14.91
N ASN A 337 34.37 -21.77 14.46
CA ASN A 337 34.03 -22.00 13.05
C ASN A 337 33.00 -21.01 12.48
N ALA A 338 32.33 -20.23 13.34
CA ALA A 338 31.31 -19.23 13.00
C ALA A 338 31.83 -17.78 13.03
N ARG A 339 33.05 -17.54 13.55
CA ARG A 339 33.67 -16.20 13.63
C ARG A 339 33.80 -15.45 12.31
N ARG A 340 33.72 -16.15 11.18
CA ARG A 340 33.78 -15.59 9.82
C ARG A 340 32.61 -16.05 8.93
N SER A 341 31.51 -16.48 9.52
CA SER A 341 30.34 -16.92 8.74
C SER A 341 29.05 -16.65 9.51
N LEU A 342 28.30 -15.64 9.05
CA LEU A 342 26.97 -15.34 9.58
C LEU A 342 26.02 -16.53 9.46
N ARG A 343 26.10 -17.27 8.36
CA ARG A 343 25.31 -18.49 8.17
C ARG A 343 25.53 -19.52 9.26
N ARG A 344 26.80 -19.90 9.51
CA ARG A 344 27.12 -20.87 10.56
C ARG A 344 26.72 -20.37 11.95
N LEU A 345 26.86 -19.06 12.19
CA LEU A 345 26.44 -18.43 13.44
C LEU A 345 24.92 -18.56 13.64
N ILE A 346 24.14 -18.21 12.62
CA ILE A 346 22.67 -18.30 12.64
C ILE A 346 22.23 -19.74 12.84
N GLU A 347 22.77 -20.68 12.05
CA GLU A 347 22.44 -22.11 12.16
C GLU A 347 22.77 -22.66 13.56
N HIS A 348 23.94 -22.30 14.11
CA HIS A 348 24.35 -22.69 15.46
C HIS A 348 23.36 -22.21 16.53
N HIS A 349 22.99 -20.93 16.51
CA HIS A 349 22.07 -20.39 17.50
C HIS A 349 20.63 -20.88 17.31
N SER A 350 20.17 -21.05 16.07
CA SER A 350 18.88 -21.66 15.77
C SER A 350 18.77 -23.04 16.41
N GLU A 351 19.82 -23.86 16.29
CA GLU A 351 19.87 -25.20 16.89
C GLU A 351 19.96 -25.14 18.42
N LYS A 352 20.85 -24.30 18.96
CA LYS A 352 21.10 -24.20 20.40
C LYS A 352 19.87 -23.72 21.18
N TYR A 353 19.20 -22.69 20.66
CA TYR A 353 18.06 -22.07 21.34
C TYR A 353 16.73 -22.64 20.88
N GLY A 354 16.67 -23.38 19.78
CA GLY A 354 15.41 -23.88 19.21
C GLY A 354 14.60 -22.82 18.48
N VAL A 355 15.24 -21.72 18.08
CA VAL A 355 14.62 -20.65 17.28
C VAL A 355 14.67 -21.04 15.80
N GLU A 356 13.61 -20.74 15.06
CA GLU A 356 13.57 -21.00 13.63
C GLU A 356 14.47 -20.02 12.85
N THR A 357 15.34 -20.56 11.99
CA THR A 357 16.17 -19.76 11.09
C THR A 357 15.37 -18.73 10.26
N PRO A 358 14.21 -19.09 9.66
CA PRO A 358 13.33 -18.11 9.01
C PRO A 358 12.98 -16.90 9.88
N LEU A 359 12.74 -17.08 11.19
CA LEU A 359 12.37 -15.98 12.09
C LEU A 359 13.57 -15.05 12.33
N ILE A 360 14.75 -15.63 12.53
CA ILE A 360 15.99 -14.87 12.71
C ILE A 360 16.29 -14.01 11.48
N LEU A 361 16.17 -14.60 10.28
CA LEU A 361 16.37 -13.89 9.02
C LEU A 361 15.31 -12.81 8.79
N ALA A 362 14.06 -13.08 9.17
CA ALA A 362 12.96 -12.12 9.06
C ALA A 362 13.16 -10.89 9.95
N VAL A 363 13.61 -11.09 11.19
CA VAL A 363 13.96 -9.99 12.11
C VAL A 363 15.12 -9.19 11.55
N MET A 364 16.20 -9.86 11.13
CA MET A 364 17.37 -9.18 10.56
C MET A 364 17.01 -8.36 9.30
N ARG A 365 16.14 -8.89 8.43
CA ARG A 365 15.61 -8.18 7.26
C ARG A 365 14.80 -6.96 7.67
N ALA A 366 13.90 -7.11 8.63
CA ALA A 366 13.01 -6.03 9.06
C ALA A 366 13.78 -4.88 9.74
N GLU A 367 14.86 -5.19 10.45
CA GLU A 367 15.68 -4.22 11.17
C GLU A 367 16.61 -3.42 10.26
N SER A 368 17.35 -4.08 9.36
CA SER A 368 18.43 -3.42 8.62
C SER A 368 18.42 -3.66 7.11
N GLY A 369 17.53 -4.52 6.60
CA GLY A 369 17.64 -4.99 5.22
C GLY A 369 18.93 -5.78 4.94
N PHE A 370 19.58 -6.31 5.98
CA PHE A 370 20.90 -6.94 5.97
C PHE A 370 22.10 -6.00 5.85
N ASP A 371 21.92 -4.69 6.10
CA ASP A 371 23.03 -3.74 6.13
C ASP A 371 23.77 -3.77 7.50
N PRO A 372 25.04 -4.21 7.56
CA PRO A 372 25.82 -4.21 8.80
C PRO A 372 26.22 -2.81 9.27
N ALA A 373 26.14 -1.80 8.40
CA ALA A 373 26.50 -0.41 8.70
C ALA A 373 25.29 0.47 9.08
N ALA A 374 24.08 -0.10 9.10
CA ALA A 374 22.82 0.60 9.36
C ALA A 374 22.82 1.31 10.73
N ILE A 375 22.35 2.55 10.75
CA ILE A 375 22.22 3.37 11.97
C ILE A 375 20.85 4.04 11.98
N SER A 376 20.07 3.86 13.05
CA SER A 376 18.79 4.56 13.22
C SER A 376 18.94 5.93 13.89
N THR A 377 17.90 6.77 13.79
CA THR A 377 17.78 8.04 14.52
C THR A 377 17.84 7.87 16.04
N SER A 378 17.41 6.71 16.55
CA SER A 378 17.49 6.31 17.96
C SER A 378 18.83 5.69 18.35
N LYS A 379 19.85 5.74 17.46
CA LYS A 379 21.18 5.17 17.64
C LYS A 379 21.19 3.64 17.76
N ALA A 380 20.22 2.95 17.17
CA ALA A 380 20.28 1.52 16.92
C ALA A 380 21.32 1.23 15.82
N VAL A 381 22.06 0.13 15.91
CA VAL A 381 23.20 -0.13 15.03
C VAL A 381 23.24 -1.57 14.52
N GLY A 382 23.60 -1.73 13.25
CA GLY A 382 23.98 -2.99 12.61
C GLY A 382 22.79 -3.86 12.21
N LEU A 383 23.10 -5.13 11.89
CA LEU A 383 22.17 -6.11 11.32
C LEU A 383 20.86 -6.27 12.10
N PHE A 384 20.94 -6.22 13.42
CA PHE A 384 19.82 -6.38 14.34
C PHE A 384 19.39 -5.07 15.02
N GLN A 385 19.92 -3.92 14.57
CA GLN A 385 19.55 -2.60 15.10
C GLN A 385 19.53 -2.57 16.65
N LEU A 386 20.63 -3.01 17.27
CA LEU A 386 20.69 -3.06 18.73
C LEU A 386 20.89 -1.66 19.31
N LEU A 387 19.97 -1.26 20.20
CA LEU A 387 20.14 -0.07 21.04
C LEU A 387 21.27 -0.30 22.07
N PRO A 388 21.93 0.78 22.55
CA PRO A 388 23.05 0.64 23.47
C PRO A 388 22.76 -0.18 24.74
N PRO A 389 21.59 -0.05 25.41
CA PRO A 389 21.28 -0.88 26.58
C PRO A 389 21.21 -2.38 26.23
N ALA A 390 20.49 -2.74 25.16
CA ALA A 390 20.33 -4.13 24.75
C ALA A 390 21.66 -4.78 24.33
N ALA A 391 22.51 -4.03 23.61
CA ALA A 391 23.83 -4.52 23.22
C ALA A 391 24.76 -4.73 24.42
N ARG A 392 24.76 -3.84 25.42
CA ARG A 392 25.53 -4.04 26.66
C ARG A 392 25.02 -5.23 27.46
N ASP A 393 23.70 -5.38 27.56
CA ASP A 393 23.07 -6.51 28.23
C ASP A 393 23.46 -7.85 27.59
N MET A 394 23.79 -7.86 26.30
CA MET A 394 24.27 -9.02 25.54
C MET A 394 25.81 -9.10 25.44
N GLY A 395 26.54 -8.30 26.20
CA GLY A 395 28.00 -8.38 26.30
C GLY A 395 28.77 -7.75 25.13
N ILE A 396 28.15 -6.84 24.37
CA ILE A 396 28.88 -6.01 23.40
C ILE A 396 29.51 -4.80 24.12
N ASP A 397 30.82 -4.64 23.92
CA ASP A 397 31.53 -3.44 24.35
C ASP A 397 31.08 -2.21 23.53
N ILE A 398 30.59 -1.19 24.24
CA ILE A 398 30.18 0.09 23.65
C ILE A 398 30.91 1.22 24.38
N PRO A 399 31.60 2.12 23.67
CA PRO A 399 32.25 3.27 24.28
C PRO A 399 31.28 4.10 25.12
N ALA A 400 31.76 4.64 26.24
CA ALA A 400 30.98 5.53 27.11
C ALA A 400 30.72 6.92 26.47
N SER A 401 31.44 7.25 25.39
CA SER A 401 31.29 8.53 24.68
C SER A 401 29.92 8.66 24.00
N ALA A 402 29.35 9.86 24.03
CA ALA A 402 28.11 10.19 23.31
C ALA A 402 28.28 10.17 21.77
N VAL A 403 29.54 10.19 21.29
CA VAL A 403 29.90 10.15 19.87
C VAL A 403 29.93 8.71 19.38
N LEU A 404 29.16 8.43 18.33
CA LEU A 404 29.13 7.15 17.65
C LEU A 404 30.47 6.93 16.92
N ASP A 405 31.28 5.99 17.40
CA ASP A 405 32.57 5.66 16.79
C ASP A 405 32.54 4.25 16.19
N ARG A 406 32.51 4.17 14.86
CA ARG A 406 32.43 2.90 14.11
C ARG A 406 33.59 1.94 14.41
N ARG A 407 34.75 2.44 14.82
CA ARG A 407 35.94 1.61 15.08
C ARG A 407 35.94 1.00 16.48
N ARG A 408 35.24 1.63 17.43
CA ARG A 408 35.24 1.24 18.85
C ARG A 408 33.90 0.69 19.33
N ASP A 409 32.81 0.96 18.63
CA ASP A 409 31.49 0.42 18.95
C ASP A 409 31.33 -0.99 18.36
N GLY A 410 31.34 -1.99 19.23
CA GLY A 410 31.30 -3.40 18.84
C GLY A 410 30.04 -3.81 18.07
N ARG A 411 28.99 -2.98 18.06
CA ARG A 411 27.75 -3.23 17.30
C ARG A 411 27.94 -3.13 15.79
N PHE A 412 29.00 -2.48 15.29
CA PHE A 412 29.31 -2.44 13.86
C PHE A 412 29.99 -3.71 13.35
N HIS A 413 30.44 -4.60 14.24
CA HIS A 413 31.00 -5.88 13.83
C HIS A 413 29.87 -6.88 13.53
N PRO A 414 29.69 -7.34 12.26
CA PRO A 414 28.50 -8.10 11.85
C PRO A 414 28.25 -9.34 12.71
N ILE A 415 29.30 -10.13 12.97
CA ILE A 415 29.22 -11.34 13.80
C ILE A 415 28.83 -11.05 15.26
N ARG A 416 29.39 -10.01 15.89
CA ARG A 416 29.06 -9.66 17.28
C ARG A 416 27.64 -9.13 17.39
N ASN A 417 27.22 -8.31 16.42
CA ASN A 417 25.86 -7.79 16.34
C ASN A 417 24.83 -8.92 16.15
N ALA A 418 25.11 -9.86 15.24
CA ALA A 418 24.24 -11.00 14.97
C ALA A 418 24.15 -11.96 16.16
N ASP A 419 25.26 -12.32 16.79
CA ASP A 419 25.28 -13.12 18.03
C ASP A 419 24.36 -12.49 19.09
N ALA A 420 24.61 -11.23 19.45
CA ALA A 420 23.82 -10.51 20.45
C ALA A 420 22.34 -10.39 20.06
N GLY A 421 22.04 -10.09 18.79
CA GLY A 421 20.67 -9.96 18.29
C GLY A 421 19.87 -11.24 18.37
N ILE A 422 20.47 -12.38 17.97
CA ILE A 422 19.81 -13.69 18.00
C ILE A 422 19.58 -14.13 19.45
N ARG A 423 20.57 -13.94 20.32
CA ARG A 423 20.46 -14.23 21.75
C ARG A 423 19.39 -13.38 22.42
N TYR A 424 19.32 -12.09 22.10
CA TYR A 424 18.27 -11.21 22.61
C TYR A 424 16.88 -11.66 22.15
N MET A 425 16.71 -12.02 20.87
CA MET A 425 15.44 -12.56 20.37
C MET A 425 15.06 -13.87 21.04
N ALA A 426 16.02 -14.80 21.21
CA ALA A 426 15.79 -16.05 21.94
C ALA A 426 15.35 -15.81 23.40
N HIS A 427 15.96 -14.83 24.07
CA HIS A 427 15.58 -14.44 25.43
C HIS A 427 14.13 -13.93 25.49
N LEU A 428 13.73 -13.10 24.52
CA LEU A 428 12.35 -12.60 24.45
C LEU A 428 11.35 -13.71 24.12
N LEU A 429 11.69 -14.63 23.21
CA LEU A 429 10.86 -15.79 22.92
C LEU A 429 10.63 -16.65 24.17
N GLN A 430 11.67 -16.91 24.96
CA GLN A 430 11.52 -17.63 26.24
C GLN A 430 10.66 -16.85 27.24
N ARG A 431 10.85 -15.52 27.34
CA ARG A 431 10.09 -14.68 28.27
C ARG A 431 8.60 -14.63 27.96
N PHE A 432 8.21 -14.75 26.70
CA PHE A 432 6.82 -14.66 26.25
C PHE A 432 6.28 -16.02 25.78
N ASP A 433 6.72 -17.12 26.39
CA ASP A 433 6.20 -18.48 26.14
C ASP A 433 6.17 -18.87 24.66
N TRP A 434 7.24 -18.51 23.93
CA TRP A 434 7.38 -18.75 22.49
C TRP A 434 6.31 -18.09 21.63
N ASN A 435 5.60 -17.09 22.16
CA ASN A 435 4.67 -16.29 21.40
C ASN A 435 5.44 -15.29 20.52
N TYR A 436 5.55 -15.59 19.22
CA TYR A 436 6.32 -14.77 18.27
C TYR A 436 5.80 -13.33 18.20
N VAL A 437 4.48 -13.14 18.27
CA VAL A 437 3.86 -11.81 18.24
C VAL A 437 4.35 -10.97 19.42
N LEU A 438 4.32 -11.52 20.64
CA LEU A 438 4.74 -10.80 21.85
C LEU A 438 6.25 -10.62 21.93
N ALA A 439 7.03 -11.62 21.53
CA ALA A 439 8.49 -11.55 21.53
C ALA A 439 9.01 -10.50 20.54
N VAL A 440 8.48 -10.48 19.31
CA VAL A 440 8.81 -9.46 18.30
C VAL A 440 8.31 -8.08 18.73
N SER A 441 7.13 -8.00 19.37
CA SER A 441 6.65 -6.73 19.95
C SER A 441 7.63 -6.20 21.00
N ALA A 442 8.13 -7.08 21.87
CA ALA A 442 9.06 -6.73 22.93
C ALA A 442 10.44 -6.35 22.39
N TYR A 443 10.84 -6.92 21.25
CA TYR A 443 12.09 -6.60 20.58
C TYR A 443 12.09 -5.13 20.14
N ASN A 444 10.99 -4.70 19.50
CA ASN A 444 10.85 -3.33 19.00
C ASN A 444 10.50 -2.32 20.10
N ALA A 445 9.47 -2.58 20.90
CA ALA A 445 8.99 -1.63 21.91
C ALA A 445 9.81 -1.65 23.20
N GLY A 446 10.67 -2.63 23.39
CA GLY A 446 11.27 -2.95 24.67
C GLY A 446 10.34 -3.83 25.54
N PRO A 447 10.89 -4.80 26.29
CA PRO A 447 10.10 -5.81 26.98
C PRO A 447 9.31 -5.28 28.18
N GLY A 448 9.65 -4.08 28.69
CA GLY A 448 8.88 -3.42 29.74
C GLY A 448 7.51 -2.91 29.27
N ASN A 449 7.33 -2.73 27.95
CA ASN A 449 6.08 -2.22 27.37
C ASN A 449 5.09 -3.33 27.00
N VAL A 450 5.50 -4.60 27.04
CA VAL A 450 4.68 -5.75 26.66
C VAL A 450 4.20 -6.50 27.90
N ASN A 451 2.91 -6.39 28.20
CA ASN A 451 2.26 -7.07 29.33
C ASN A 451 1.17 -8.04 28.84
N GLY A 452 1.58 -9.17 28.26
CA GLY A 452 0.68 -10.20 27.74
C GLY A 452 -0.15 -9.80 26.51
N SER A 453 0.08 -8.62 25.96
CA SER A 453 -0.58 -8.11 24.75
C SER A 453 0.36 -7.18 23.99
N VAL A 454 0.15 -7.07 22.67
CA VAL A 454 0.89 -6.12 21.83
C VAL A 454 0.65 -4.70 22.35
N PRO A 455 1.70 -3.90 22.61
CA PRO A 455 1.54 -2.51 23.04
C PRO A 455 0.74 -1.74 21.99
N ARG A 456 -0.07 -0.77 22.42
CA ARG A 456 -0.80 0.15 21.51
C ARG A 456 0.13 1.19 20.89
N MET A 457 1.18 0.71 20.25
CA MET A 457 2.23 1.48 19.59
C MET A 457 2.21 1.10 18.12
N ARG A 458 1.77 2.01 17.25
CA ARG A 458 1.58 1.75 15.81
C ARG A 458 2.88 1.30 15.13
N GLU A 459 4.02 1.79 15.60
CA GLU A 459 5.34 1.34 15.13
C GLU A 459 5.58 -0.14 15.43
N THR A 460 5.29 -0.56 16.66
CA THR A 460 5.45 -1.95 17.10
C THR A 460 4.49 -2.90 16.40
N GLU A 461 3.22 -2.51 16.25
CA GLU A 461 2.24 -3.28 15.48
C GLU A 461 2.70 -3.51 14.03
N ARG A 462 3.24 -2.46 13.37
CA ARG A 462 3.81 -2.56 12.02
C ARG A 462 5.04 -3.45 11.97
N HIS A 463 5.97 -3.27 12.91
CA HIS A 463 7.20 -4.05 12.97
C HIS A 463 6.89 -5.55 13.13
N VAL A 464 5.93 -5.90 13.98
CA VAL A 464 5.47 -7.28 14.16
C VAL A 464 4.89 -7.85 12.86
N GLY A 465 4.01 -7.10 12.18
CA GLY A 465 3.45 -7.51 10.89
C GLY A 465 4.54 -7.77 9.84
N LYS A 466 5.50 -6.85 9.71
CA LYS A 466 6.64 -6.95 8.78
C LYS A 466 7.48 -8.20 9.02
N VAL A 467 7.87 -8.46 10.28
CA VAL A 467 8.66 -9.65 10.64
C VAL A 467 7.89 -10.94 10.36
N LEU A 468 6.59 -11.00 10.72
CA LEU A 468 5.80 -12.20 10.48
C LEU A 468 5.60 -12.48 8.99
N ASN A 469 5.44 -11.45 8.16
CA ASN A 469 5.34 -11.59 6.71
C ASN A 469 6.61 -12.23 6.13
N TYR A 470 7.79 -11.67 6.42
CA TYR A 470 9.06 -12.26 5.99
C TYR A 470 9.25 -13.68 6.52
N TYR A 471 8.89 -13.91 7.79
CA TYR A 471 8.99 -15.22 8.41
C TYR A 471 8.18 -16.28 7.66
N TYR A 472 6.90 -16.00 7.37
CA TYR A 472 6.05 -16.94 6.64
C TYR A 472 6.50 -17.12 5.19
N GLY A 473 6.99 -16.06 4.53
CA GLY A 473 7.61 -16.17 3.21
C GLY A 473 8.79 -17.13 3.21
N TYR A 474 9.76 -16.91 4.11
CA TYR A 474 10.97 -17.74 4.21
C TYR A 474 10.68 -19.17 4.69
N ARG A 475 9.64 -19.35 5.52
CA ARG A 475 9.23 -20.66 6.02
C ARG A 475 8.52 -21.49 4.94
N ASN A 476 7.72 -20.86 4.09
CA ASN A 476 6.86 -21.54 3.12
C ASN A 476 7.45 -21.62 1.70
N ASP A 477 8.42 -20.76 1.38
CA ASP A 477 9.07 -20.70 0.06
C ASP A 477 10.59 -20.95 0.16
N PRO A 478 11.05 -22.17 -0.18
CA PRO A 478 12.47 -22.52 -0.17
C PRO A 478 13.33 -21.68 -1.13
N ALA A 479 12.76 -21.18 -2.23
CA ALA A 479 13.50 -20.37 -3.19
C ALA A 479 13.81 -18.98 -2.62
N GLN A 480 12.84 -18.39 -1.91
CA GLN A 480 13.06 -17.15 -1.16
C GLN A 480 14.10 -17.34 -0.05
N LEU A 481 14.01 -18.43 0.72
CA LEU A 481 15.00 -18.71 1.76
C LEU A 481 16.41 -18.87 1.17
N ALA A 482 16.55 -19.55 0.04
CA ALA A 482 17.84 -19.68 -0.65
C ALA A 482 18.37 -18.34 -1.21
N ALA A 483 17.49 -17.46 -1.69
CA ALA A 483 17.86 -16.12 -2.12
C ALA A 483 18.39 -15.27 -0.96
N VAL A 484 17.74 -15.32 0.19
CA VAL A 484 18.18 -14.62 1.40
C VAL A 484 19.54 -15.14 1.86
N TRP A 485 19.77 -16.45 1.83
CA TRP A 485 21.07 -17.01 2.20
C TRP A 485 22.22 -16.47 1.35
N ARG A 486 22.01 -16.29 0.04
CA ARG A 486 23.01 -15.67 -0.84
C ARG A 486 23.32 -14.23 -0.42
N GLN A 487 22.33 -13.47 0.04
CA GLN A 487 22.56 -12.10 0.54
C GLN A 487 23.36 -12.11 1.85
N ILE A 488 23.04 -13.02 2.78
CA ILE A 488 23.78 -13.16 4.04
C ILE A 488 25.24 -13.56 3.81
N GLU A 489 25.49 -14.47 2.86
CA GLU A 489 26.84 -14.92 2.52
C GLU A 489 27.66 -13.84 1.79
N ALA A 490 27.00 -12.85 1.19
CA ALA A 490 27.67 -11.72 0.53
C ALA A 490 28.12 -10.61 1.51
N ILE A 491 27.72 -10.66 2.78
CA ILE A 491 28.11 -9.65 3.77
C ILE A 491 29.59 -9.81 4.15
N GLU A 492 30.37 -8.77 3.92
CA GLU A 492 31.78 -8.74 4.31
C GLU A 492 31.95 -8.76 5.83
N ILE A 493 32.80 -9.67 6.31
CA ILE A 493 33.16 -9.78 7.72
C ILE A 493 34.59 -9.26 7.87
N PRO A 494 34.81 -8.12 8.56
CA PRO A 494 36.14 -7.60 8.83
C PRO A 494 36.99 -8.62 9.60
N ASN A 495 38.29 -8.64 9.32
CA ASN A 495 39.27 -9.52 9.98
C ASN A 495 39.55 -9.12 11.43
#